data_AF-A0A7S1AQ28-F1
#
_entry.id   AF-A0A7S1AQ28-F1
#
_cell.length_a   1.000
_cell.length_b   1.000
_cell.length_c   1.000
_cell.angle_alpha   90.00
_cell.angle_beta   90.00
_cell.angle_gamma   90.00
#
_symmetry.space_group_name_H-M   'P 1'
#
loop_
_entity.id
_entity.type
_entity.pdbx_description
1 polymer ?
#
loop_
_entity_poly.entity_id
_entity_poly.type
_entity_poly.pdbx_seq_one_letter_code
_entity_poly.pdbx_strand_id
1 'polypeptide(L)'
;REPLAIFRSHFGSSVLALILSSQLFLVSSAMGAFASIFDGMLDKPLSIEQLEHAVRNMHVHEARRCLEGGVNPNEPIDAKGHTILDAFNAEQASFLQNVGKAFATTRREDAHTMRNAYTRDSNEMLMLLQQYQAVISHPTDNMRT
;
A
#
# COMPACT_ATOMS: atom_id res chain seq x y z
N ARG A 1 -67.61 -17.54 -44.97
CA ARG A 1 -67.60 -16.14 -45.46
C ARG A 1 -66.41 -15.45 -44.81
N GLU A 2 -65.24 -15.60 -45.44
CA GLU A 2 -64.09 -14.68 -45.38
C GLU A 2 -64.44 -13.45 -46.25
N PRO A 3 -63.88 -12.21 -46.06
CA PRO A 3 -62.45 -11.99 -46.28
C PRO A 3 -61.71 -10.88 -45.48
N LEU A 4 -60.39 -11.06 -45.49
CA LEU A 4 -59.23 -10.17 -45.34
C LEU A 4 -59.38 -8.71 -45.86
N ALA A 5 -58.78 -7.73 -45.16
CA ALA A 5 -57.67 -6.88 -45.66
C ALA A 5 -57.41 -5.59 -44.82
N ILE A 6 -56.21 -5.52 -44.24
CA ILE A 6 -55.20 -4.43 -44.28
C ILE A 6 -55.68 -2.95 -44.30
N PHE A 7 -55.30 -2.17 -43.26
CA PHE A 7 -54.78 -0.81 -43.47
C PHE A 7 -53.73 -0.41 -42.41
N ARG A 8 -52.55 -0.05 -42.92
CA ARG A 8 -51.42 0.62 -42.25
C ARG A 8 -51.72 2.11 -42.14
N SER A 9 -51.37 2.77 -41.03
CA SER A 9 -50.42 3.91 -41.05
C SER A 9 -50.18 4.51 -39.66
N HIS A 10 -48.88 4.67 -39.38
CA HIS A 10 -48.23 5.79 -38.67
C HIS A 10 -48.99 6.52 -37.55
N PHE A 11 -48.44 6.48 -36.32
CA PHE A 11 -48.04 7.72 -35.63
C PHE A 11 -47.06 7.45 -34.46
N GLY A 12 -45.99 8.26 -34.41
CA GLY A 12 -45.10 8.56 -33.28
C GLY A 12 -44.65 7.40 -32.39
N SER A 13 -43.45 6.83 -32.55
CA SER A 13 -42.15 7.45 -32.28
C SER A 13 -42.13 8.40 -31.07
N SER A 14 -41.31 7.99 -30.10
CA SER A 14 -40.42 8.88 -29.34
C SER A 14 -41.01 9.68 -28.18
N VAL A 15 -41.36 9.00 -27.07
CA VAL A 15 -41.32 9.64 -25.74
C VAL A 15 -40.68 8.75 -24.65
N LEU A 16 -40.47 7.45 -24.90
CA LEU A 16 -39.92 6.52 -23.89
C LEU A 16 -38.39 6.33 -23.95
N ALA A 17 -37.66 7.18 -24.66
CA ALA A 17 -36.20 7.07 -24.83
C ALA A 17 -35.41 8.26 -24.24
N LEU A 18 -35.88 8.89 -23.16
CA LEU A 18 -35.25 10.08 -22.60
C LEU A 18 -35.11 10.10 -21.06
N ILE A 19 -35.00 8.94 -20.39
CA ILE A 19 -34.58 8.91 -18.97
C ILE A 19 -33.65 7.72 -18.69
N LEU A 20 -32.56 7.57 -19.45
CA LEU A 20 -31.50 6.60 -19.11
C LEU A 20 -30.12 6.97 -19.69
N SER A 21 -29.83 8.26 -19.82
CA SER A 21 -28.61 8.74 -20.49
C SER A 21 -27.78 9.74 -19.67
N SER A 22 -27.86 9.70 -18.34
CA SER A 22 -27.24 10.77 -17.50
C SER A 22 -26.44 10.27 -16.30
N GLN A 23 -25.71 9.16 -16.44
CA GLN A 23 -24.57 8.86 -15.56
C GLN A 23 -23.47 8.11 -16.33
N LEU A 24 -23.01 8.66 -17.46
CA LEU A 24 -21.69 8.30 -17.98
C LEU A 24 -20.68 9.30 -17.40
N PHE A 25 -20.23 8.94 -16.20
CA PHE A 25 -18.95 9.25 -15.59
C PHE A 25 -18.04 10.22 -16.37
N LEU A 26 -17.94 11.43 -15.84
CA LEU A 26 -16.84 12.37 -16.05
C LEU A 26 -15.55 11.81 -15.40
N VAL A 27 -14.96 10.75 -15.98
CA VAL A 27 -13.61 10.28 -15.65
C VAL A 27 -12.76 10.35 -16.90
N SER A 28 -12.48 11.56 -17.37
CA SER A 28 -11.58 11.74 -18.51
C SER A 28 -10.92 13.09 -18.41
N SER A 29 -9.95 13.22 -17.49
CA SER A 29 -8.87 14.24 -17.53
C SER A 29 -7.80 14.14 -16.43
N ALA A 30 -7.85 13.16 -15.51
CA ALA A 30 -6.83 13.03 -14.45
C ALA A 30 -5.92 11.78 -14.54
N MET A 31 -6.06 10.94 -15.58
CA MET A 31 -5.23 9.73 -15.71
C MET A 31 -3.91 9.95 -16.47
N GLY A 32 -3.76 11.07 -17.19
CA GLY A 32 -2.52 11.36 -17.93
C GLY A 32 -1.36 11.83 -17.05
N ALA A 33 -1.64 12.44 -15.90
CA ALA A 33 -0.62 13.01 -15.03
C ALA A 33 -0.07 12.04 -13.96
N PHE A 34 -0.76 10.92 -13.71
CA PHE A 34 -0.27 9.90 -12.78
C PHE A 34 0.72 8.93 -13.45
N ALA A 35 0.56 8.65 -14.75
CA ALA A 35 1.45 7.75 -15.48
C ALA A 35 2.90 8.31 -15.57
N SER A 36 3.06 9.63 -15.65
CA SER A 36 4.37 10.27 -15.82
C SER A 36 5.20 10.37 -14.53
N ILE A 37 4.60 10.19 -13.34
CA ILE A 37 5.35 10.17 -12.06
C ILE A 37 5.99 8.79 -11.84
N PHE A 38 5.38 7.72 -12.33
CA PHE A 38 5.92 6.37 -12.20
C PHE A 38 7.06 6.06 -13.19
N ASP A 39 7.16 6.77 -14.32
CA ASP A 39 8.13 6.49 -15.39
C ASP A 39 9.60 6.80 -15.01
N GLY A 40 9.83 7.66 -14.00
CA GLY A 40 11.17 8.07 -13.55
C GLY A 40 11.72 7.34 -12.32
N MET A 41 10.93 6.47 -11.67
CA MET A 41 11.37 5.69 -10.48
C MET A 41 11.75 4.24 -10.84
N LEU A 42 11.79 3.89 -12.13
CA LEU A 42 11.75 2.52 -12.67
C LEU A 42 13.08 1.85 -13.00
N ASP A 43 14.24 2.34 -12.52
CA ASP A 43 15.53 1.71 -12.86
C ASP A 43 16.14 0.84 -11.75
N LYS A 44 15.52 0.77 -10.57
CA LYS A 44 15.95 -0.19 -9.54
C LYS A 44 15.05 -1.42 -9.56
N PRO A 45 15.62 -2.63 -9.76
CA PRO A 45 14.83 -3.85 -9.73
C PRO A 45 14.23 -4.01 -8.35
N LEU A 46 12.89 -4.09 -8.25
CA LEU A 46 12.23 -4.30 -6.97
C LEU A 46 12.58 -5.70 -6.45
N SER A 47 13.20 -5.76 -5.29
CA SER A 47 13.69 -7.00 -4.69
C SER A 47 13.34 -7.07 -3.20
N ILE A 48 13.39 -8.27 -2.64
CA ILE A 48 13.13 -8.51 -1.22
C ILE A 48 14.12 -7.75 -0.33
N GLU A 49 15.37 -7.60 -0.76
CA GLU A 49 16.41 -6.86 -0.04
C GLU A 49 16.14 -5.36 -0.03
N GLN A 50 15.51 -4.81 -1.09
CA GLN A 50 15.08 -3.42 -1.09
C GLN A 50 13.94 -3.18 -0.13
N LEU A 51 12.98 -4.11 -0.07
CA LEU A 51 11.90 -4.07 0.91
C LEU A 51 12.44 -4.18 2.34
N GLU A 52 13.38 -5.10 2.58
CA GLU A 52 14.05 -5.24 3.87
C GLU A 52 14.76 -3.94 4.27
N HIS A 53 15.55 -3.37 3.36
CA HIS A 53 16.26 -2.11 3.61
C HIS A 53 15.28 -0.95 3.88
N ALA A 54 14.19 -0.84 3.13
CA ALA A 54 13.16 0.17 3.37
C ALA A 54 12.53 0.01 4.76
N VAL A 55 12.24 -1.22 5.18
CA VAL A 55 11.64 -1.54 6.47
C VAL A 55 12.59 -1.23 7.62
N ARG A 56 13.86 -1.62 7.52
CA ARG A 56 14.90 -1.31 8.53
C ARG A 56 15.12 0.20 8.72
N ASN A 57 14.92 0.99 7.67
CA ASN A 57 15.08 2.44 7.73
C ASN A 57 13.75 3.19 7.96
N MET A 58 12.65 2.49 8.21
CA MET A 58 11.30 3.08 8.34
C MET A 58 10.88 3.96 7.14
N HIS A 59 11.37 3.64 5.94
CA HIS A 59 11.00 4.33 4.70
C HIS A 59 9.68 3.79 4.14
N VAL A 60 8.56 4.22 4.72
CA VAL A 60 7.21 3.71 4.39
C VAL A 60 6.86 3.82 2.90
N HIS A 61 7.22 4.93 2.25
CA HIS A 61 6.96 5.12 0.82
C HIS A 61 7.69 4.12 -0.07
N GLU A 62 8.93 3.78 0.29
CA GLU A 62 9.74 2.81 -0.46
C GLU A 62 9.19 1.40 -0.26
N ALA A 63 8.87 1.03 0.98
CA ALA A 63 8.25 -0.25 1.28
C ALA A 63 6.91 -0.43 0.54
N ARG A 64 6.10 0.63 0.48
CA ARG A 64 4.86 0.66 -0.30
C ARG A 64 5.12 0.39 -1.77
N ARG A 65 6.12 1.05 -2.37
CA ARG A 65 6.49 0.84 -3.78
C ARG A 65 6.89 -0.61 -4.05
N CYS A 66 7.68 -1.22 -3.17
CA CYS A 66 8.07 -2.63 -3.29
C CYS A 66 6.86 -3.58 -3.22
N LEU A 67 5.96 -3.37 -2.25
CA LEU A 67 4.77 -4.20 -2.06
C LEU A 67 3.76 -4.05 -3.21
N GLU A 68 3.50 -2.82 -3.66
CA GLU A 68 2.65 -2.53 -4.82
C GLU A 68 3.25 -3.08 -6.12
N GLY A 69 4.58 -3.16 -6.19
CA GLY A 69 5.31 -3.81 -7.30
C GLY A 69 5.34 -5.34 -7.22
N GLY A 70 4.68 -5.95 -6.25
CA GLY A 70 4.50 -7.41 -6.16
C GLY A 70 5.58 -8.16 -5.40
N VAL A 71 6.48 -7.47 -4.68
CA VAL A 71 7.43 -8.15 -3.78
C VAL A 71 6.66 -8.84 -2.65
N ASN A 72 6.89 -10.13 -2.46
CA ASN A 72 6.21 -10.92 -1.44
C ASN A 72 6.84 -10.68 -0.05
N PRO A 73 6.14 -10.08 0.93
CA PRO A 73 6.71 -9.83 2.26
C PRO A 73 6.96 -11.10 3.08
N ASN A 74 6.40 -12.24 2.67
CA ASN A 74 6.58 -13.54 3.30
C ASN A 74 7.70 -14.37 2.67
N GLU A 75 8.36 -13.84 1.62
CA GLU A 75 9.59 -14.44 1.11
C GLU A 75 10.69 -14.35 2.18
N PRO A 76 11.46 -15.42 2.41
CA PRO A 76 12.52 -15.39 3.40
C PRO A 76 13.63 -14.42 2.98
N ILE A 77 14.03 -13.53 3.89
CA ILE A 77 15.11 -12.56 3.69
C ILE A 77 16.50 -13.17 3.91
N ASP A 78 16.57 -14.32 4.57
CA ASP A 78 17.82 -15.01 4.87
C ASP A 78 17.68 -16.54 4.86
N ALA A 79 18.82 -17.24 4.97
CA ALA A 79 18.86 -18.69 5.01
C ALA A 79 18.19 -19.31 6.26
N LYS A 80 17.84 -18.51 7.26
CA LYS A 80 17.14 -18.96 8.48
C LYS A 80 15.63 -18.92 8.32
N GLY A 81 15.14 -18.29 7.25
CA GLY A 81 13.72 -18.19 6.96
C GLY A 81 13.02 -17.00 7.62
N HIS A 82 13.76 -15.99 8.06
CA HIS A 82 13.14 -14.77 8.59
C HIS A 82 12.36 -14.04 7.49
N THR A 83 11.25 -13.39 7.84
CA THR A 83 10.46 -12.57 6.91
C THR A 83 10.70 -11.08 7.14
N ILE A 84 10.06 -10.26 6.29
CA ILE A 84 10.07 -8.80 6.44
C ILE A 84 9.47 -8.35 7.78
N LEU A 85 8.47 -9.06 8.29
CA LEU A 85 7.87 -8.72 9.57
C LEU A 85 8.81 -9.00 10.75
N ASP A 86 9.67 -10.01 10.63
CA ASP A 86 10.72 -10.28 11.63
C ASP A 86 11.77 -9.15 11.64
N ALA A 87 12.20 -8.69 10.45
CA ALA A 87 13.10 -7.56 10.32
C ALA A 87 12.51 -6.26 10.93
N PHE A 88 11.21 -6.01 10.69
CA PHE A 88 10.50 -4.89 11.31
C PHE A 88 10.52 -4.97 12.85
N ASN A 89 10.19 -6.13 13.41
CA ASN A 89 10.17 -6.33 14.86
C ASN A 89 11.56 -6.14 15.48
N ALA A 90 12.61 -6.66 14.84
CA ALA A 90 13.98 -6.50 15.29
C ALA A 90 14.41 -5.03 15.32
N GLU A 91 14.07 -4.27 14.28
CA GLU A 91 14.38 -2.84 14.20
C GLU A 91 13.60 -2.04 15.26
N GLN A 92 12.32 -2.34 15.45
CA GLN A 92 11.49 -1.68 16.46
C GLN A 92 12.05 -1.92 17.88
N ALA A 93 12.44 -3.15 18.18
CA ALA A 93 13.08 -3.49 19.45
C ALA A 93 14.42 -2.74 19.63
N SER A 94 15.27 -2.71 18.58
CA SER A 94 16.54 -1.99 18.56
C SER A 94 16.34 -0.49 18.85
N PHE A 95 15.38 0.15 18.18
CA PHE A 95 15.07 1.55 18.42
C PHE A 95 14.65 1.81 19.87
N LEU A 96 13.74 1.00 20.43
CA LEU A 96 13.30 1.16 21.82
C LEU A 96 14.45 1.03 22.83
N GLN A 97 15.37 0.10 22.60
CA GLN A 97 16.56 -0.07 23.43
C GLN A 97 17.52 1.14 23.32
N ASN A 98 17.71 1.65 22.10
CA ASN A 98 18.62 2.77 21.84
C ASN A 98 18.05 4.10 22.32
N VAL A 99 16.75 4.30 22.21
CA VAL A 99 16.04 5.47 22.72
C VAL A 99 16.20 5.62 24.23
N GLY A 100 16.12 4.52 24.97
CA GLY A 100 16.37 4.52 26.41
C GLY A 100 17.76 5.08 26.78
N LYS A 101 18.78 4.78 25.96
CA LYS A 101 20.15 5.28 26.14
C LYS A 101 20.31 6.73 25.66
N ALA A 102 19.78 7.06 24.48
CA ALA A 102 19.89 8.39 23.87
C ALA A 102 19.18 9.48 24.69
N PHE A 103 18.08 9.14 25.36
CA PHE A 103 17.38 10.07 26.24
C PHE A 103 18.13 10.42 27.52
N ALA A 104 19.15 9.65 27.90
CA ALA A 104 20.03 10.04 28.99
C ALA A 104 20.97 11.21 28.60
N THR A 105 21.20 11.44 27.31
CA THR A 105 22.20 12.41 26.81
C THR A 105 21.61 13.57 26.00
N THR A 106 20.41 13.41 25.42
CA THR A 106 19.77 14.39 24.53
C THR A 106 18.81 15.31 25.28
N ARG A 107 18.59 16.53 24.78
CA ARG A 107 17.54 17.43 25.30
C ARG A 107 16.17 16.79 25.22
N ARG A 108 15.35 17.02 26.24
CA ARG A 108 14.05 16.36 26.39
C ARG A 108 13.11 16.64 25.21
N GLU A 109 13.14 17.86 24.67
CA GLU A 109 12.28 18.30 23.56
C GLU A 109 12.61 17.56 22.26
N ASP A 110 13.90 17.44 21.93
CA ASP A 110 14.38 16.73 20.74
C ASP A 110 14.09 15.23 20.85
N ALA A 111 14.28 14.69 22.07
CA ALA A 111 13.95 13.32 22.41
C ALA A 111 12.49 12.94 22.12
N HIS A 112 11.54 13.77 22.57
CA HIS A 112 10.12 13.56 22.29
C HIS A 112 9.81 13.66 20.80
N THR A 113 10.42 14.61 20.10
CA THR A 113 10.19 14.80 18.66
C THR A 113 10.63 13.59 17.85
N MET A 114 11.84 13.06 18.11
CA MET A 114 12.34 11.85 17.44
C MET A 114 11.47 10.63 17.71
N ARG A 115 11.05 10.42 18.97
CA ARG A 115 10.18 9.29 19.32
C ARG A 115 8.82 9.38 18.65
N ASN A 116 8.23 10.57 18.58
CA ASN A 116 6.92 10.77 17.96
C ASN A 116 6.99 10.52 16.44
N ALA A 117 8.03 11.03 15.78
CA ALA A 117 8.27 10.78 14.35
C ALA A 117 8.41 9.28 14.08
N TYR A 118 9.30 8.61 14.82
CA TYR A 118 9.48 7.16 14.67
C TYR A 118 8.21 6.35 14.95
N THR A 119 7.46 6.71 16.01
CA THR A 119 6.21 6.00 16.36
C THR A 119 5.18 6.13 15.25
N ARG A 120 5.07 7.30 14.62
CA ARG A 120 4.19 7.53 13.48
C ARG A 120 4.58 6.63 12.31
N ASP A 121 5.84 6.65 11.90
CA ASP A 121 6.32 5.91 10.74
C ASP A 121 6.26 4.39 10.97
N SER A 122 6.61 3.94 12.18
CA SER A 122 6.52 2.54 12.59
C SER A 122 5.08 2.01 12.56
N ASN A 123 4.10 2.80 13.04
CA ASN A 123 2.69 2.43 12.96
C ASN A 123 2.20 2.34 11.51
N GLU A 124 2.58 3.30 10.67
CA GLU A 124 2.21 3.29 9.26
C GLU A 124 2.83 2.08 8.53
N MET A 125 4.10 1.77 8.81
CA MET A 125 4.78 0.59 8.29
C MET A 125 4.09 -0.70 8.72
N LEU A 126 3.71 -0.83 10.00
CA LEU A 126 3.00 -2.00 10.50
C LEU A 126 1.64 -2.18 9.81
N MET A 127 0.87 -1.10 9.67
CA MET A 127 -0.42 -1.13 8.97
C MET A 127 -0.25 -1.55 7.51
N LEU A 128 0.79 -1.04 6.84
CA LEU A 128 1.12 -1.42 5.47
C LEU A 128 1.47 -2.92 5.38
N LEU A 129 2.34 -3.43 6.24
CA LEU A 129 2.69 -4.85 6.24
C LEU A 129 1.49 -5.76 6.55
N GLN A 130 0.60 -5.33 7.45
CA GLN A 130 -0.65 -6.05 7.75
C GLN A 130 -1.62 -6.06 6.57
N GLN A 131 -1.73 -4.94 5.83
CA GLN A 131 -2.53 -4.87 4.61
C GLN A 131 -2.08 -5.90 3.57
N TYR A 132 -0.79 -6.17 3.48
CA TYR A 132 -0.19 -7.17 2.59
C TYR A 132 0.00 -8.54 3.26
N GLN A 133 -0.66 -8.78 4.40
CA GLN A 133 -0.68 -10.07 5.10
C GLN A 133 0.72 -10.62 5.41
N ALA A 134 1.66 -9.75 5.80
CA ALA A 134 2.97 -10.17 6.28
C ALA A 134 2.81 -11.00 7.57
N VAL A 135 3.56 -12.09 7.67
CA VAL A 135 3.52 -13.04 8.79
C VAL A 135 4.91 -13.17 9.41
N ILE A 136 4.95 -13.29 10.74
CA ILE A 136 6.17 -13.57 11.51
C ILE A 136 6.57 -15.01 11.22
N SER A 137 7.83 -15.26 10.83
CA SER A 137 8.28 -16.63 10.50
C SER A 137 8.14 -17.58 11.70
N HIS A 138 8.49 -17.10 12.89
CA HIS A 138 8.44 -17.85 14.14
C HIS A 138 7.96 -16.96 15.31
N PRO A 139 6.73 -17.15 15.81
CA PRO A 139 6.19 -16.31 16.90
C PRO A 139 6.97 -16.41 18.22
N THR A 140 7.87 -17.37 18.36
CA THR A 140 8.66 -17.62 19.58
C THR A 140 10.07 -17.02 19.57
N ASP A 141 10.60 -16.56 18.43
CA ASP A 141 12.00 -16.07 18.38
C ASP A 141 12.14 -14.63 18.91
N ASN A 142 11.02 -13.89 18.99
CA ASN A 142 10.94 -12.51 19.45
C ASN A 142 11.16 -12.34 20.98
N MET A 143 11.36 -13.45 21.72
CA MET A 143 11.52 -13.45 23.18
C MET A 143 12.95 -13.80 23.66
N ARG A 144 13.91 -14.00 22.75
CA ARG A 144 15.32 -14.20 23.11
C ARG A 144 16.15 -12.96 22.78
N THR A 145 16.04 -11.93 23.62
CA THR A 145 17.01 -10.81 23.68
C THR A 145 17.50 -10.66 25.09
#